data_AF-A0A7C8MR28-F1
#
_entry.id   AF-A0A7C8MR28-F1
#
_cell.length_a   1.000
_cell.length_b   1.000
_cell.length_c   1.000
_cell.angle_alpha   90.00
_cell.angle_beta   90.00
_cell.angle_gamma   90.00
#
_symmetry.space_group_name_H-M   'P 1'
#
loop_
_entity.id
_entity.type
_entity.pdbx_description
1 polymer ?
#
loop_
_entity_poly.entity_id
_entity_poly.type
_entity_poly.pdbx_seq_one_letter_code
_entity_poly.pdbx_strand_id
1 'polypeptide(L)'
;MRTELGWECDYERELECGKRYKELLADEGDVFAVPEIYAHASGKHVLTMQFMEGTGVTRVKSFTQEQRDWIGTQILRLCLREIVEFRFMQTDPNWTNFLYNAATNRLELLDFGASREFPQLFVTQYVALLAAAARQDRDAVVDYSQRLGYLTGHESRTMLDAHVASILTLAEPFLQAAPEVYDFSDQTITERVRDLIPIMVRERLSPPPEETYSLHRKLSGAFLLCARLGSRVQCRELFESAIQKADFKGAGE
;
A
#
# COMPACT_ATOMS: atom_id res chain seq x y z
N MET A 1 12.46 11.31 5.83
CA MET A 1 12.26 12.19 7.00
C MET A 1 12.34 13.69 6.67
N ARG A 2 13.47 14.33 6.32
CA ARG A 2 13.47 15.79 6.04
C ARG A 2 12.61 16.22 4.84
N THR A 3 12.57 15.39 3.78
CA THR A 3 11.74 15.65 2.59
C THR A 3 10.24 15.38 2.85
N GLU A 4 9.92 14.31 3.59
CA GLU A 4 8.53 13.97 3.98
C GLU A 4 7.92 15.06 4.87
N LEU A 5 8.64 15.57 5.88
CA LEU A 5 8.19 16.71 6.71
C LEU A 5 8.05 18.02 5.92
N GLY A 6 8.82 18.19 4.85
CA GLY A 6 8.70 19.33 3.95
C GLY A 6 7.43 19.27 3.10
N TRP A 7 7.03 18.06 2.69
CA TRP A 7 5.79 17.84 1.93
C TRP A 7 4.54 17.88 2.80
N GLU A 8 4.60 17.47 4.06
CA GLU A 8 3.50 17.65 5.02
C GLU A 8 3.14 19.13 5.24
N CYS A 9 4.07 20.07 4.96
CA CYS A 9 3.83 21.50 5.07
C CYS A 9 3.44 22.17 3.74
N ASP A 10 3.38 21.42 2.63
CA ASP A 10 3.12 21.95 1.29
C ASP A 10 1.68 21.65 0.86
N TYR A 11 0.75 22.49 1.32
CA TYR A 11 -0.66 22.34 0.99
C TYR A 11 -1.02 22.68 -0.46
N GLU A 12 -0.15 23.39 -1.18
CA GLU A 12 -0.32 23.60 -2.63
C GLU A 12 -0.08 22.28 -3.37
N ARG A 13 0.94 21.53 -2.96
CA ARG A 13 1.18 20.17 -3.45
C ARG A 13 0.08 19.19 -3.05
N GLU A 14 -0.37 19.23 -1.79
CA GLU A 14 -1.47 18.36 -1.34
C GLU A 14 -2.76 18.61 -2.12
N LEU A 15 -3.08 19.88 -2.42
CA LEU A 15 -4.21 20.26 -3.25
C LEU A 15 -4.16 19.60 -4.64
N GLU A 16 -3.01 19.66 -5.31
CA GLU A 16 -2.84 19.04 -6.63
C GLU A 16 -2.88 17.50 -6.54
N CYS A 17 -2.34 16.92 -5.46
CA CYS A 17 -2.45 15.48 -5.21
C CYS A 17 -3.90 15.03 -5.01
N GLY A 18 -4.70 15.77 -4.23
CA GLY A 18 -6.10 15.45 -4.00
C GLY A 18 -6.96 15.59 -5.26
N LYS A 19 -6.70 16.59 -6.12
CA LYS A 19 -7.33 16.69 -7.45
C LYS A 19 -7.01 15.47 -8.31
N ARG A 20 -5.73 15.08 -8.38
CA ARG A 20 -5.30 13.89 -9.11
C ARG A 20 -5.97 12.62 -8.58
N TYR A 21 -6.08 12.45 -7.26
CA TYR A 21 -6.81 11.32 -6.67
C TYR A 21 -8.28 11.29 -7.05
N LYS A 22 -8.93 12.45 -7.10
CA LYS A 22 -10.32 12.56 -7.53
C LYS A 22 -10.52 12.06 -8.96
N GLU A 23 -9.58 12.36 -9.86
CA GLU A 23 -9.60 11.85 -11.24
C GLU A 23 -9.31 10.35 -11.29
N LEU A 24 -8.29 9.88 -10.57
CA LEU A 24 -7.90 8.46 -10.52
C LEU A 24 -8.98 7.55 -9.95
N LEU A 25 -9.83 8.07 -9.07
CA LEU A 25 -10.92 7.31 -8.43
C LEU A 25 -12.29 7.59 -9.05
N ALA A 26 -12.36 8.32 -10.17
CA ALA A 26 -13.63 8.67 -10.82
C ALA A 26 -14.43 7.44 -11.29
N ASP A 27 -13.76 6.33 -11.59
CA ASP A 27 -14.37 5.06 -12.00
C ASP A 27 -14.95 4.25 -10.83
N GLU A 28 -14.67 4.64 -9.58
CA GLU A 28 -15.11 3.95 -8.35
C GLU A 28 -15.83 4.92 -7.40
N GLY A 29 -16.54 5.92 -7.93
CA GLY A 29 -17.24 6.94 -7.13
C GLY A 29 -18.34 6.41 -6.19
N ASP A 30 -18.80 5.18 -6.45
CA ASP A 30 -19.75 4.46 -5.58
C ASP A 30 -19.07 3.83 -4.36
N VAL A 31 -17.74 3.71 -4.36
CA VAL A 31 -16.96 3.11 -3.26
C VAL A 31 -16.08 4.14 -2.57
N PHE A 32 -15.38 4.97 -3.34
CA PHE A 32 -14.45 5.97 -2.83
C PHE A 32 -14.97 7.38 -3.11
N ALA A 33 -14.79 8.27 -2.13
CA ALA A 33 -15.10 9.68 -2.28
C ALA A 33 -13.87 10.52 -1.91
N VAL A 34 -13.47 11.39 -2.82
CA VAL A 34 -12.45 12.41 -2.60
C VAL A 34 -13.15 13.76 -2.53
N PRO A 35 -12.93 14.57 -1.47
CA PRO A 35 -13.59 15.85 -1.32
C PRO A 35 -13.30 16.77 -2.50
N GLU A 36 -14.27 17.59 -2.90
CA GLU A 36 -14.01 18.72 -3.80
C GLU A 36 -13.02 19.68 -3.14
N ILE A 37 -11.98 20.10 -3.87
CA ILE A 37 -10.97 21.02 -3.33
C ILE A 37 -11.26 22.44 -3.81
N TYR A 38 -11.47 23.35 -2.87
CA TYR A 38 -11.77 24.75 -3.14
C TYR A 38 -10.47 25.54 -3.28
N ALA A 39 -9.87 25.48 -4.48
CA ALA A 39 -8.58 26.12 -4.77
C ALA A 39 -8.58 27.64 -4.50
N HIS A 40 -9.70 28.32 -4.74
CA HIS A 40 -9.86 29.75 -4.47
C HIS A 40 -9.82 30.10 -2.97
N ALA A 41 -10.05 29.12 -2.10
CA ALA A 41 -10.01 29.25 -0.64
C ALA A 41 -8.81 28.49 -0.03
N SER A 42 -7.85 28.08 -0.86
CA SER A 42 -6.64 27.36 -0.45
C SER A 42 -5.38 28.18 -0.76
N GLY A 43 -4.27 27.85 -0.11
CA GLY A 43 -2.97 28.45 -0.34
C GLY A 43 -1.89 27.76 0.51
N LYS A 44 -0.71 28.37 0.60
CA LYS A 44 0.49 27.76 1.21
C LYS A 44 0.31 27.11 2.59
N HIS A 45 -0.56 27.66 3.44
CA HIS A 45 -0.74 27.20 4.81
C HIS A 45 -2.20 26.87 5.16
N VAL A 46 -3.10 26.88 4.17
CA VAL A 46 -4.51 26.51 4.36
C VAL A 46 -4.98 25.69 3.16
N LEU A 47 -5.49 24.49 3.40
CA LEU A 47 -6.21 23.68 2.42
C LEU A 47 -7.70 23.68 2.77
N THR A 48 -8.55 24.09 1.83
CA THR A 48 -10.00 24.11 2.01
C THR A 48 -10.66 23.12 1.05
N MET A 49 -11.44 22.20 1.59
CA MET A 49 -12.08 21.12 0.84
C MET A 49 -13.50 20.85 1.35
N GLN A 50 -14.28 20.12 0.56
CA GLN A 50 -15.64 19.68 0.91
C GLN A 50 -15.64 18.97 2.25
N PHE A 51 -16.60 19.33 3.10
CA PHE A 51 -16.81 18.62 4.36
C PHE A 51 -17.35 17.21 4.08
N MET A 52 -16.70 16.21 4.69
CA MET A 52 -17.04 14.81 4.55
C MET A 52 -17.71 14.32 5.85
N GLU A 53 -18.82 13.59 5.73
CA GLU A 53 -19.68 13.26 6.88
C GLU A 53 -19.36 11.91 7.54
N GLY A 54 -18.40 11.16 6.98
CA GLY A 54 -17.98 9.88 7.49
C GLY A 54 -17.30 9.95 8.86
N THR A 55 -17.16 8.79 9.47
CA THR A 55 -16.41 8.64 10.73
C THR A 55 -15.12 7.89 10.45
N GLY A 56 -13.99 8.36 11.00
CA GLY A 56 -12.69 7.71 10.83
C GLY A 56 -12.78 6.21 11.14
N VAL A 57 -12.30 5.37 10.23
CA VAL A 57 -12.43 3.90 10.32
C VAL A 57 -11.85 3.35 11.63
N THR A 58 -10.83 4.00 12.18
CA THR A 58 -10.19 3.62 13.44
C THR A 58 -10.97 4.07 14.69
N ARG A 59 -11.97 4.95 14.55
CA ARG A 59 -12.78 5.54 15.63
C ARG A 59 -14.18 4.94 15.75
N VAL A 60 -14.65 4.22 14.72
CA VAL A 60 -15.94 3.54 14.79
C VAL A 60 -15.88 2.44 15.86
N LYS A 61 -16.81 2.50 16.83
CA LYS A 61 -16.78 1.62 18.01
C LYS A 61 -17.10 0.17 17.68
N SER A 62 -17.95 -0.06 16.69
CA SER A 62 -18.38 -1.39 16.31
C SER A 62 -18.80 -1.41 14.85
N PHE A 63 -18.17 -2.27 14.07
CA PHE A 63 -18.61 -2.65 12.73
C PHE A 63 -19.27 -4.03 12.79
N THR A 64 -20.20 -4.31 11.88
CA THR A 64 -20.56 -5.70 11.58
C THR A 64 -19.38 -6.41 10.92
N GLN A 65 -19.34 -7.74 10.91
CA GLN A 65 -18.26 -8.47 10.22
C GLN A 65 -18.22 -8.12 8.72
N GLU A 66 -19.39 -8.01 8.09
CA GLU A 66 -19.53 -7.63 6.69
C GLU A 66 -18.91 -6.27 6.39
N GLN A 67 -19.12 -5.26 7.25
CA GLN A 67 -18.49 -3.96 7.10
C GLN A 67 -16.97 -4.04 7.26
N ARG A 68 -16.45 -4.89 8.16
CA ARG A 68 -15.00 -5.06 8.34
C ARG A 68 -14.37 -5.71 7.14
N ASP A 69 -14.97 -6.78 6.64
CA ASP A 69 -14.53 -7.49 5.44
C ASP A 69 -14.58 -6.55 4.23
N TRP A 70 -15.65 -5.77 4.08
CA TRP A 70 -15.78 -4.79 3.01
C TRP A 70 -14.73 -3.69 3.11
N ILE A 71 -14.58 -3.01 4.26
CA ILE A 71 -13.58 -1.94 4.44
C ILE A 71 -12.16 -2.47 4.20
N GLY A 72 -11.81 -3.62 4.77
CA GLY A 72 -10.49 -4.24 4.58
C GLY A 72 -10.23 -4.60 3.11
N THR A 73 -11.23 -5.16 2.43
CA THR A 73 -11.18 -5.46 0.99
C THR A 73 -10.96 -4.19 0.18
N GLN A 74 -11.70 -3.11 0.45
CA GLN A 74 -11.57 -1.86 -0.30
C GLN A 74 -10.22 -1.18 -0.08
N ILE A 75 -9.69 -1.22 1.14
CA ILE A 75 -8.40 -0.60 1.45
C ILE A 75 -7.24 -1.37 0.80
N LEU A 76 -7.29 -2.71 0.84
CA LEU A 76 -6.28 -3.51 0.15
C LEU A 76 -6.39 -3.34 -1.37
N ARG A 77 -7.61 -3.30 -1.92
CA ARG A 77 -7.86 -3.03 -3.34
C ARG A 77 -7.31 -1.67 -3.76
N LEU A 78 -7.57 -0.61 -2.99
CA LEU A 78 -7.01 0.72 -3.22
C LEU A 78 -5.49 0.69 -3.20
N CYS A 79 -4.89 0.06 -2.18
CA CYS A 79 -3.43 -0.07 -2.07
C CYS A 79 -2.82 -0.76 -3.30
N LEU A 80 -3.46 -1.80 -3.83
CA LEU A 80 -3.00 -2.48 -5.03
C LEU A 80 -3.16 -1.60 -6.28
N ARG A 81 -4.27 -0.86 -6.42
CA ARG A 81 -4.45 0.09 -7.54
C ARG A 81 -3.44 1.23 -7.49
N GLU A 82 -3.19 1.81 -6.32
CA GLU A 82 -2.18 2.87 -6.12
C GLU A 82 -0.79 2.44 -6.63
N ILE A 83 -0.43 1.18 -6.37
CA ILE A 83 0.85 0.61 -6.80
C ILE A 83 0.82 0.32 -8.30
N VAL A 84 -0.13 -0.49 -8.74
CA VAL A 84 -0.09 -1.18 -10.04
C VAL A 84 -0.65 -0.32 -11.18
N GLU A 85 -1.72 0.41 -10.91
CA GLU A 85 -2.48 1.14 -11.92
C GLU A 85 -2.09 2.61 -11.92
N PHE A 86 -2.13 3.26 -10.76
CA PHE A 86 -1.90 4.69 -10.65
C PHE A 86 -0.42 5.03 -10.71
N ARG A 87 0.43 4.14 -10.16
CA ARG A 87 1.85 4.40 -9.83
C ARG A 87 1.99 5.68 -9.01
N PHE A 88 0.93 6.00 -8.28
CA PHE A 88 0.74 7.21 -7.52
C PHE A 88 -0.02 6.83 -6.27
N MET A 89 0.57 7.10 -5.12
CA MET A 89 0.23 6.40 -3.90
C MET A 89 0.39 7.29 -2.69
N GLN A 90 -0.57 7.26 -1.78
CA GLN A 90 -0.49 7.94 -0.50
C GLN A 90 0.34 7.07 0.44
N THR A 91 1.54 7.55 0.79
CA THR A 91 2.56 6.74 1.48
C THR A 91 2.49 6.79 3.00
N ASP A 92 1.64 7.65 3.56
CA ASP A 92 1.40 7.71 5.01
C ASP A 92 0.48 6.55 5.45
N PRO A 93 0.94 5.66 6.36
CA PRO A 93 0.14 4.54 6.87
C PRO A 93 -0.97 4.97 7.86
N ASN A 94 -1.20 6.27 8.08
CA ASN A 94 -2.21 6.72 9.03
C ASN A 94 -3.65 6.63 8.48
N TRP A 95 -4.35 5.59 8.93
CA TRP A 95 -5.75 5.34 8.54
C TRP A 95 -6.79 6.21 9.25
N THR A 96 -6.41 7.18 10.09
CA THR A 96 -7.39 8.12 10.68
C THR A 96 -8.04 9.02 9.64
N ASN A 97 -7.37 9.21 8.49
CA ASN A 97 -7.81 10.08 7.40
C ASN A 97 -8.67 9.35 6.36
N PHE A 98 -8.98 8.08 6.63
CA PHE A 98 -9.99 7.30 5.92
C PHE A 98 -11.26 7.28 6.76
N LEU A 99 -12.31 7.89 6.23
CA LEU A 99 -13.61 7.90 6.88
C LEU A 99 -14.51 6.86 6.24
N TYR A 100 -15.33 6.19 7.04
CA TYR A 100 -16.43 5.39 6.56
C TYR A 100 -17.73 6.17 6.74
N ASN A 101 -18.42 6.41 5.62
CA ASN A 101 -19.73 7.03 5.59
C ASN A 101 -20.81 5.95 5.51
N ALA A 102 -21.44 5.64 6.64
CA ALA A 102 -22.46 4.61 6.72
C ALA A 102 -23.75 4.94 5.95
N ALA A 103 -24.05 6.22 5.73
CA ALA A 103 -25.26 6.63 5.00
C ALA A 103 -25.13 6.38 3.49
N THR A 104 -23.92 6.50 2.94
CA THR A 104 -23.65 6.26 1.52
C THR A 104 -22.87 4.98 1.24
N ASN A 105 -22.44 4.27 2.29
CA ASN A 105 -21.55 3.10 2.26
C ASN A 105 -20.28 3.34 1.43
N ARG A 106 -19.62 4.48 1.66
CA ARG A 106 -18.39 4.90 0.96
C ARG A 106 -17.22 5.10 1.91
N LEU A 107 -16.02 4.94 1.38
CA LEU A 107 -14.78 5.36 2.01
C LEU A 107 -14.39 6.75 1.52
N GLU A 108 -14.27 7.70 2.44
CA GLU A 108 -13.92 9.08 2.15
C GLU A 108 -12.45 9.31 2.52
N LEU A 109 -11.65 9.80 1.57
CA LEU A 109 -10.20 9.99 1.72
C LEU A 109 -9.90 11.48 1.92
N LEU A 110 -9.22 11.83 3.01
CA LEU A 110 -9.00 13.23 3.39
C LEU A 110 -7.58 13.76 3.26
N ASP A 111 -6.57 12.89 3.31
CA ASP A 111 -5.17 13.30 3.37
C ASP A 111 -4.41 12.78 2.16
N PHE A 112 -3.79 13.72 1.44
CA PHE A 112 -3.00 13.43 0.25
C PHE A 112 -1.60 14.02 0.33
N GLY A 113 -1.19 14.57 1.48
CA GLY A 113 0.09 15.28 1.64
C GLY A 113 1.30 14.38 1.39
N ALA A 114 1.22 13.12 1.81
CA ALA A 114 2.26 12.11 1.61
C ALA A 114 2.15 11.33 0.28
N SER A 115 1.42 11.85 -0.71
CA SER A 115 1.28 11.18 -2.02
C SER A 115 2.58 11.21 -2.81
N ARG A 116 3.00 10.11 -3.44
CA ARG A 116 4.23 10.03 -4.26
C ARG A 116 3.95 9.31 -5.56
N GLU A 117 4.61 9.76 -6.62
CA GLU A 117 4.67 9.05 -7.89
C GLU A 117 5.89 8.14 -7.95
N PHE A 118 5.73 6.97 -8.55
CA PHE A 118 6.76 5.95 -8.67
C PHE A 118 7.10 5.69 -10.14
N PRO A 119 8.39 5.54 -10.49
CA PRO A 119 8.78 5.18 -11.85
C PRO A 119 8.17 3.84 -12.29
N GLN A 120 7.72 3.77 -13.55
CA GLN A 120 7.15 2.54 -14.12
C GLN A 120 8.05 1.31 -13.89
N LEU A 121 9.34 1.43 -14.20
CA LEU A 121 10.28 0.31 -14.08
C LEU A 121 10.35 -0.23 -12.65
N PHE A 122 10.35 0.66 -11.67
CA PHE A 122 10.38 0.29 -10.25
C PHE A 122 9.11 -0.46 -9.85
N VAL A 123 7.93 0.06 -10.22
CA VAL A 123 6.64 -0.61 -9.97
C VAL A 123 6.59 -1.96 -10.66
N THR A 124 7.00 -2.04 -11.94
CA THR A 124 7.06 -3.28 -12.71
C THR A 124 7.86 -4.36 -11.97
N GLN A 125 9.07 -4.02 -11.55
CA GLN A 125 9.96 -4.94 -10.85
C GLN A 125 9.41 -5.31 -9.46
N TYR A 126 8.81 -4.37 -8.74
CA TYR A 126 8.21 -4.62 -7.43
C TYR A 126 7.01 -5.56 -7.50
N VAL A 127 6.12 -5.38 -8.48
CA VAL A 127 4.98 -6.27 -8.71
C VAL A 127 5.47 -7.66 -9.11
N ALA A 128 6.51 -7.75 -9.95
CA ALA A 128 7.12 -9.02 -10.33
C ALA A 128 7.78 -9.73 -9.12
N LEU A 129 8.42 -8.98 -8.21
CA LEU A 129 8.94 -9.48 -6.94
C LEU A 129 7.83 -10.08 -6.08
N LEU A 130 6.71 -9.37 -5.88
CA LEU A 130 5.58 -9.88 -5.10
C LEU A 130 4.94 -11.11 -5.77
N ALA A 131 4.85 -11.12 -7.11
CA ALA A 131 4.33 -12.27 -7.85
C ALA A 131 5.25 -13.49 -7.75
N ALA A 132 6.57 -13.29 -7.77
CA ALA A 132 7.55 -14.36 -7.53
C ALA A 132 7.43 -14.90 -6.08
N ALA A 133 7.29 -14.00 -5.11
CA ALA A 133 7.11 -14.36 -3.71
C ALA A 133 5.80 -15.13 -3.48
N ALA A 134 4.71 -14.74 -4.14
CA ALA A 134 3.42 -15.44 -4.11
C ALA A 134 3.49 -16.87 -4.68
N ARG A 135 4.46 -17.14 -5.56
CA ARG A 135 4.77 -18.49 -6.09
C ARG A 135 5.85 -19.22 -5.28
N GLN A 136 6.35 -18.62 -4.20
CA GLN A 136 7.48 -19.11 -3.42
C GLN A 136 8.76 -19.35 -4.25
N ASP A 137 8.92 -18.60 -5.35
CA ASP A 137 10.08 -18.70 -6.22
C ASP A 137 11.24 -17.89 -5.62
N ARG A 138 12.04 -18.56 -4.79
CA ARG A 138 13.17 -17.95 -4.09
C ARG A 138 14.18 -17.32 -5.05
N ASP A 139 14.49 -17.98 -6.16
CA ASP A 139 15.54 -17.51 -7.08
C ASP A 139 15.07 -16.26 -7.82
N ALA A 140 13.81 -16.22 -8.27
CA ALA A 140 13.22 -15.02 -8.84
C ALA A 140 13.10 -13.88 -7.81
N VAL A 141 12.79 -14.18 -6.54
CA VAL A 141 12.80 -13.17 -5.46
C VAL A 141 14.17 -12.53 -5.31
N VAL A 142 15.24 -13.32 -5.36
CA VAL A 142 16.62 -12.81 -5.29
C VAL A 142 16.96 -11.95 -6.51
N ASP A 143 16.65 -12.42 -7.72
CA ASP A 143 16.91 -11.68 -8.97
C ASP A 143 16.20 -10.32 -8.98
N TYR A 144 14.88 -10.27 -8.73
CA TYR A 144 14.16 -9.00 -8.68
C TYR A 144 14.64 -8.10 -7.55
N SER A 145 15.02 -8.67 -6.39
CA SER A 145 15.59 -7.89 -5.28
C SER A 145 16.93 -7.24 -5.65
N GLN A 146 17.75 -7.89 -6.48
CA GLN A 146 18.97 -7.27 -7.01
C GLN A 146 18.66 -6.16 -8.01
N ARG A 147 17.72 -6.40 -8.93
CA ARG A 147 17.29 -5.39 -9.93
C ARG A 147 16.69 -4.14 -9.29
N LEU A 148 15.97 -4.31 -8.18
CA LEU A 148 15.42 -3.23 -7.36
C LEU A 148 16.46 -2.56 -6.45
N GLY A 149 17.70 -3.07 -6.40
CA GLY A 149 18.76 -2.54 -5.55
C GLY A 149 18.59 -2.84 -4.06
N TYR A 150 17.79 -3.84 -3.69
CA TYR A 150 17.67 -4.30 -2.29
C TYR A 150 18.87 -5.18 -1.90
N LEU A 151 19.40 -5.90 -2.89
CA LEU A 151 20.57 -6.75 -2.79
C LEU A 151 21.60 -6.30 -3.81
N THR A 152 22.87 -6.45 -3.48
CA THR A 152 24.03 -6.19 -4.34
C THR A 152 24.50 -7.46 -5.06
N GLY A 153 24.09 -8.64 -4.58
CA GLY A 153 24.55 -9.96 -5.05
C GLY A 153 25.75 -10.50 -4.28
N HIS A 154 26.26 -9.75 -3.30
CA HIS A 154 27.43 -10.12 -2.49
C HIS A 154 27.10 -10.28 -1.00
N GLU A 155 25.82 -10.35 -0.66
CA GLU A 155 25.34 -10.49 0.70
C GLU A 155 25.82 -11.77 1.39
N SER A 156 25.95 -11.69 2.72
CA SER A 156 26.07 -12.90 3.54
C SER A 156 24.83 -13.80 3.33
N ARG A 157 25.00 -15.10 3.53
CA ARG A 157 23.87 -16.05 3.48
C ARG A 157 22.78 -15.67 4.49
N THR A 158 23.16 -15.20 5.66
CA THR A 158 22.25 -14.74 6.71
C THR A 158 21.40 -13.55 6.26
N MET A 159 22.01 -12.54 5.62
CA MET A 159 21.29 -11.38 5.09
C MET A 159 20.35 -11.81 3.96
N LEU A 160 20.86 -12.61 3.01
CA LEU A 160 20.06 -13.11 1.89
C LEU A 160 18.83 -13.89 2.37
N ASP A 161 19.02 -14.81 3.31
CA ASP A 161 17.94 -15.63 3.85
C ASP A 161 16.93 -14.77 4.65
N ALA A 162 17.40 -13.78 5.42
CA ALA A 162 16.52 -12.85 6.12
C ALA A 162 15.71 -11.97 5.17
N HIS A 163 16.33 -11.45 4.10
CA HIS A 163 15.66 -10.64 3.09
C HIS A 163 14.59 -11.45 2.36
N VAL A 164 14.95 -12.63 1.83
CA VAL A 164 14.01 -13.53 1.15
C VAL A 164 12.86 -13.90 2.09
N ALA A 165 13.14 -14.28 3.34
CA ALA A 165 12.11 -14.61 4.32
C ALA A 165 11.16 -13.43 4.56
N SER A 166 11.66 -12.20 4.61
CA SER A 166 10.82 -11.01 4.81
C SER A 166 9.85 -10.78 3.65
N ILE A 167 10.32 -10.95 2.40
CA ILE A 167 9.50 -10.78 1.20
C ILE A 167 8.47 -11.92 1.07
N LEU A 168 8.86 -13.17 1.32
CA LEU A 168 7.94 -14.31 1.32
C LEU A 168 6.87 -14.16 2.40
N THR A 169 7.24 -13.68 3.58
CA THR A 169 6.28 -13.41 4.68
C THR A 169 5.29 -12.32 4.29
N LEU A 170 5.75 -11.23 3.65
CA LEU A 170 4.88 -10.16 3.18
C LEU A 170 3.89 -10.64 2.09
N ALA A 171 4.31 -11.60 1.26
CA ALA A 171 3.49 -12.18 0.20
C ALA A 171 2.54 -13.29 0.67
N GLU A 172 2.57 -13.67 1.95
CA GLU A 172 1.77 -14.78 2.50
C GLU A 172 0.26 -14.71 2.16
N PRO A 173 -0.42 -13.54 2.25
CA PRO A 173 -1.84 -13.45 1.87
C PRO A 173 -2.12 -13.70 0.39
N PHE A 174 -1.10 -13.63 -0.47
CA PHE A 174 -1.21 -13.77 -1.91
C PHE A 174 -0.79 -15.16 -2.41
N LEU A 175 -0.34 -16.06 -1.53
CA LEU A 175 0.10 -17.39 -1.90
C LEU A 175 -1.04 -18.21 -2.53
N GLN A 176 -0.71 -19.05 -3.50
CA GLN A 176 -1.69 -20.01 -4.05
C GLN A 176 -2.21 -20.98 -2.97
N ALA A 177 -1.36 -21.35 -2.03
CA ALA A 177 -1.70 -22.20 -0.89
C ALA A 177 -2.41 -21.47 0.26
N ALA A 178 -2.53 -20.13 0.21
CA ALA A 178 -3.29 -19.39 1.21
C ALA A 178 -4.78 -19.76 1.14
N PRO A 179 -5.52 -19.68 2.26
CA PRO A 179 -6.97 -19.77 2.24
C PRO A 179 -7.57 -18.78 1.25
N GLU A 180 -8.68 -19.16 0.60
CA GLU A 180 -9.39 -18.29 -0.36
C GLU A 180 -9.78 -16.96 0.28
N VAL A 181 -10.23 -17.01 1.54
CA VAL A 181 -10.44 -15.85 2.39
C VAL A 181 -9.38 -15.84 3.47
N TYR A 182 -8.48 -14.87 3.43
CA TYR A 182 -7.44 -14.67 4.42
C TYR A 182 -7.99 -13.89 5.62
N ASP A 183 -7.92 -14.49 6.82
CA ASP A 183 -8.33 -13.85 8.06
C ASP A 183 -7.16 -13.06 8.67
N PHE A 184 -7.34 -11.75 8.81
CA PHE A 184 -6.31 -10.89 9.39
C PHE A 184 -6.35 -10.83 10.93
N SER A 185 -7.36 -11.39 11.61
CA SER A 185 -7.50 -11.30 13.08
C SER A 185 -6.26 -11.78 13.84
N ASP A 186 -5.67 -12.88 13.37
CA ASP A 186 -4.54 -13.57 14.03
C ASP A 186 -3.27 -13.54 13.17
N GLN A 187 -3.17 -12.59 12.23
CA GLN A 187 -2.00 -12.48 11.36
C GLN A 187 -0.74 -12.11 12.13
N THR A 188 0.38 -12.74 11.78
CA THR A 188 1.71 -12.49 12.37
C THR A 188 2.71 -11.92 11.37
N ILE A 189 2.27 -11.51 10.18
CA ILE A 189 3.10 -11.03 9.07
C ILE A 189 3.96 -9.85 9.52
N THR A 190 3.35 -8.80 10.08
CA THR A 190 4.08 -7.58 10.45
C THR A 190 5.11 -7.83 11.55
N GLU A 191 4.79 -8.69 12.51
CA GLU A 191 5.71 -9.10 13.58
C GLU A 191 6.89 -9.89 13.02
N ARG A 192 6.63 -10.92 12.21
CA ARG A 192 7.69 -11.72 11.58
C ARG A 192 8.60 -10.88 10.68
N VAL A 193 8.05 -9.94 9.91
CA VAL A 193 8.86 -9.01 9.10
C VAL A 193 9.71 -8.11 10.01
N ARG A 194 9.13 -7.56 11.08
CA ARG A 194 9.83 -6.70 12.04
C ARG A 194 11.00 -7.43 12.70
N ASP A 195 10.84 -8.70 13.03
CA ASP A 195 11.88 -9.50 13.71
C ASP A 195 13.09 -9.77 12.81
N LEU A 196 12.94 -9.67 11.48
CA LEU A 196 14.03 -9.77 10.50
C LEU A 196 14.79 -8.46 10.28
N ILE A 197 14.17 -7.31 10.57
CA ILE A 197 14.76 -5.97 10.34
C ILE A 197 16.12 -5.80 11.03
N PRO A 198 16.34 -6.19 12.31
CA PRO A 198 17.64 -6.02 12.95
C PRO A 198 18.78 -6.74 12.23
N ILE A 199 18.51 -7.94 11.69
CA ILE A 199 19.49 -8.72 10.92
C ILE A 199 19.79 -7.99 9.61
N MET A 200 18.75 -7.59 8.87
CA MET A 200 18.90 -6.88 7.59
C MET A 200 19.64 -5.55 7.75
N VAL A 201 19.34 -4.77 8.79
CA VAL A 201 20.03 -3.49 9.06
C VAL A 201 21.50 -3.69 9.41
N ARG A 202 21.83 -4.75 10.17
CA ARG A 202 23.19 -5.06 10.59
C ARG A 202 24.05 -5.57 9.42
N GLU A 203 23.48 -6.37 8.54
CA GLU A 203 24.25 -7.13 7.54
C GLU A 203 24.12 -6.62 6.09
N ARG A 204 23.21 -5.66 5.83
CA ARG A 204 23.10 -5.06 4.49
C ARG A 204 24.40 -4.38 4.07
N LEU A 205 24.76 -4.58 2.80
CA LEU A 205 25.91 -3.93 2.17
C LEU A 205 25.59 -2.53 1.65
N SER A 206 24.33 -2.26 1.32
CA SER A 206 23.85 -0.96 0.89
C SER A 206 22.43 -0.69 1.42
N PRO A 207 22.05 0.59 1.62
CA PRO A 207 20.67 0.91 1.94
C PRO A 207 19.78 0.70 0.71
N PRO A 208 18.56 0.14 0.86
CA PRO A 208 17.62 0.03 -0.24
C PRO A 208 17.14 1.43 -0.69
N PRO A 209 16.61 1.56 -1.92
CA PRO A 209 16.07 2.82 -2.44
C PRO A 209 14.97 3.39 -1.53
N GLU A 210 14.83 4.72 -1.51
CA GLU A 210 13.89 5.42 -0.63
C GLU A 210 12.43 5.02 -0.91
N GLU A 211 12.13 4.78 -2.18
CA GLU A 211 10.83 4.35 -2.71
C GLU A 211 10.35 3.05 -2.05
N THR A 212 11.28 2.14 -1.75
CA THR A 212 11.03 0.83 -1.15
C THR A 212 10.32 0.92 0.19
N TYR A 213 10.82 1.81 1.06
CA TYR A 213 10.26 1.97 2.40
C TYR A 213 8.81 2.46 2.33
N SER A 214 8.49 3.29 1.34
CA SER A 214 7.14 3.82 1.15
C SER A 214 6.15 2.72 0.77
N LEU A 215 6.50 1.87 -0.21
CA LEU A 215 5.66 0.75 -0.64
C LEU A 215 5.43 -0.27 0.48
N HIS A 216 6.51 -0.74 1.11
CA HIS A 216 6.42 -1.73 2.19
C HIS A 216 5.61 -1.21 3.37
N ARG A 217 5.79 0.07 3.74
CA ARG A 217 5.05 0.69 4.85
C ARG A 217 3.55 0.77 4.56
N LYS A 218 3.13 1.14 3.35
CA LYS A 218 1.70 1.16 3.04
C LYS A 218 1.10 -0.22 3.03
N LEU A 219 1.71 -1.20 2.34
CA LEU A 219 1.14 -2.54 2.25
C LEU A 219 1.03 -3.18 3.65
N SER A 220 2.10 -3.04 4.46
CA SER A 220 2.07 -3.45 5.87
C SER A 220 1.02 -2.68 6.67
N GLY A 221 0.87 -1.37 6.41
CA GLY A 221 -0.16 -0.54 7.01
C GLY A 221 -1.57 -1.03 6.70
N ALA A 222 -1.82 -1.44 5.45
CA ALA A 222 -3.11 -1.99 5.03
C ALA A 222 -3.40 -3.32 5.74
N PHE A 223 -2.40 -4.19 5.87
CA PHE A 223 -2.51 -5.44 6.63
C PHE A 223 -2.79 -5.20 8.11
N LEU A 224 -2.09 -4.24 8.73
CA LEU A 224 -2.32 -3.86 10.12
C LEU A 224 -3.73 -3.29 10.33
N LEU A 225 -4.26 -2.52 9.38
CA LEU A 225 -5.64 -2.05 9.47
C LEU A 225 -6.64 -3.21 9.34
N CYS A 226 -6.44 -4.10 8.37
CA CYS A 226 -7.28 -5.30 8.23
C CYS A 226 -7.25 -6.14 9.51
N ALA A 227 -6.08 -6.29 10.14
CA ALA A 227 -5.93 -6.99 11.41
C ALA A 227 -6.65 -6.28 12.56
N ARG A 228 -6.51 -4.96 12.66
CA ARG A 228 -7.21 -4.14 13.66
C ARG A 228 -8.72 -4.22 13.53
N LEU A 229 -9.22 -4.28 12.29
CA LEU A 229 -10.64 -4.47 12.02
C LEU A 229 -11.05 -5.93 12.30
N GLY A 230 -10.16 -6.91 12.12
CA GLY A 230 -10.52 -8.32 12.05
C GLY A 230 -11.21 -8.65 10.74
N SER A 231 -10.73 -8.05 9.65
CA SER A 231 -11.24 -8.23 8.29
C SER A 231 -10.80 -9.57 7.72
N ARG A 232 -11.69 -10.20 6.96
CA ARG A 232 -11.45 -11.40 6.18
C ARG A 232 -11.52 -11.03 4.71
N VAL A 233 -10.44 -11.24 3.97
CA VAL A 233 -10.27 -10.66 2.62
C VAL A 233 -9.79 -11.71 1.63
N GLN A 234 -10.34 -11.71 0.42
CA GLN A 234 -9.89 -12.56 -0.69
C GLN A 234 -8.62 -11.97 -1.33
N CYS A 235 -7.51 -11.94 -0.58
CA CYS A 235 -6.27 -11.26 -0.96
C CYS A 235 -5.70 -11.76 -2.28
N ARG A 236 -5.72 -13.08 -2.52
CA ARG A 236 -5.22 -13.70 -3.75
C ARG A 236 -5.97 -13.19 -4.98
N GLU A 237 -7.30 -13.18 -4.94
CA GLU A 237 -8.13 -12.70 -6.05
C GLU A 237 -7.89 -11.21 -6.34
N LEU A 238 -7.78 -10.39 -5.31
CA LEU A 238 -7.45 -8.96 -5.46
C LEU A 238 -6.09 -8.75 -6.13
N PHE A 239 -5.08 -9.52 -5.70
CA PHE A 239 -3.73 -9.43 -6.24
C PHE A 239 -3.64 -9.92 -7.69
N GLU A 240 -4.27 -11.06 -8.00
CA GLU A 240 -4.35 -11.59 -9.37
C GLU A 240 -5.08 -10.62 -10.30
N SER A 241 -6.21 -10.06 -9.85
CA SER A 241 -6.96 -9.04 -10.61
C SER A 241 -6.14 -7.78 -10.85
N ALA A 242 -5.37 -7.34 -9.84
CA ALA A 242 -4.48 -6.19 -9.98
C ALA A 242 -3.37 -6.46 -11.00
N ILE A 243 -2.70 -7.62 -10.94
CA ILE A 243 -1.66 -8.01 -11.90
C ILE A 243 -2.22 -8.15 -13.31
N GLN A 244 -3.41 -8.74 -13.48
CA GLN A 244 -4.05 -8.85 -14.79
C GLN A 244 -4.37 -7.48 -15.38
N LYS A 245 -4.85 -6.54 -14.57
CA LYS A 245 -5.07 -5.14 -15.01
C LYS A 245 -3.78 -4.40 -15.31
N ALA A 246 -2.69 -4.77 -14.62
CA ALA A 246 -1.35 -4.25 -14.89
C ALA A 246 -0.84 -4.60 -16.29
N ASP A 247 -1.51 -5.53 -16.99
CA ASP A 247 -1.02 -6.32 -18.11
C ASP A 247 0.15 -5.62 -18.81
N PHE A 248 1.34 -6.07 -18.45
CA PHE A 248 2.62 -5.60 -18.92
C PHE A 248 2.68 -5.79 -20.44
N LYS A 249 2.07 -4.88 -21.21
CA LYS A 249 2.17 -4.79 -22.68
C LYS A 249 3.58 -4.40 -23.16
N GLY A 250 4.63 -4.75 -22.44
CA GLY A 250 6.00 -4.34 -22.76
C GLY A 250 7.11 -5.03 -21.98
N ALA A 251 6.91 -6.26 -21.50
CA ALA A 251 8.00 -7.08 -20.94
C ALA A 251 8.43 -8.21 -21.89
N GLY A 252 8.22 -8.02 -23.18
CA GLY A 252 8.62 -8.94 -24.24
C GLY A 252 8.90 -8.17 -25.52
N GLU A 253 10.01 -7.43 -25.54
CA GLU A 253 10.81 -7.08 -26.71
C GLU A 253 12.22 -6.66 -26.24
#